data_AF-A0A9E8N0T0-F1
#
_entry.id   AF-A0A9E8N0T0-F1
#
_cell.length_a   1.000
_cell.length_b   1.000
_cell.length_c   1.000
_cell.angle_alpha   90.00
_cell.angle_beta   90.00
_cell.angle_gamma   90.00
#
_symmetry.space_group_name_H-M   'P 1'
#
loop_
_entity.id
_entity.type
_entity.pdbx_description
1 polymer ?
#
loop_
_entity_poly.entity_id
_entity_poly.type
_entity_poly.pdbx_seq_one_letter_code
_entity_poly.pdbx_strand_id
1 'polypeptide(L)'
;MSERLILQGALAEKKRKQIAIVTKADGIIRAIKIIIQPGAIRPFAELKTGEARQLIIELDDLHTEYVQLLDQIADIKRELGENA
;
A
#
# COMPACT_ATOMS: atom_id res chain seq x y z
N MET A 1 -5.68 -7.08 31.78
CA MET A 1 -4.92 -6.27 30.80
C MET A 1 -5.56 -4.90 30.76
N SER A 2 -4.77 -3.82 30.76
CA SER A 2 -5.34 -2.48 30.58
C SER A 2 -5.75 -2.29 29.11
N GLU A 3 -6.89 -1.67 28.89
CA GLU A 3 -7.42 -1.30 27.56
C GLU A 3 -6.38 -0.53 26.71
N ARG A 4 -5.59 0.32 27.38
CA ARG A 4 -4.45 1.02 26.78
C ARG A 4 -3.39 0.09 26.17
N LEU A 5 -3.08 -1.05 26.82
CA LEU A 5 -2.10 -2.02 26.31
C LEU A 5 -2.62 -2.71 25.04
N ILE A 6 -3.94 -2.98 24.98
CA ILE A 6 -4.59 -3.59 23.81
C ILE A 6 -4.52 -2.63 22.62
N LEU A 7 -4.87 -1.36 22.83
CA LEU A 7 -4.81 -0.32 21.80
C LEU A 7 -3.38 -0.10 21.28
N GLN A 8 -2.36 -0.13 22.15
CA GLN A 8 -0.97 -0.05 21.73
C GLN A 8 -0.54 -1.25 20.87
N GLY A 9 -0.99 -2.45 21.22
CA GLY A 9 -0.76 -3.66 20.42
C GLY A 9 -1.39 -3.56 19.03
N ALA A 10 -2.66 -3.14 18.97
CA ALA A 10 -3.38 -2.93 17.71
C ALA A 10 -2.69 -1.86 16.84
N LEU A 11 -2.27 -0.73 17.44
CA LEU A 11 -1.55 0.33 16.72
C LEU A 11 -0.24 -0.19 16.11
N ALA A 12 0.51 -0.99 16.85
CA ALA A 12 1.75 -1.58 16.36
C ALA A 12 1.51 -2.52 15.18
N GLU A 13 0.46 -3.34 15.23
CA GLU A 13 0.06 -4.21 14.13
C GLU A 13 -0.33 -3.42 12.88
N LYS A 14 -1.15 -2.38 13.04
CA LYS A 14 -1.59 -1.51 11.93
C LYS A 14 -0.41 -0.80 11.28
N LYS A 15 0.57 -0.31 12.06
CA LYS A 15 1.82 0.25 11.53
C LYS A 15 2.67 -0.76 10.76
N ARG A 16 2.74 -2.02 11.21
CA ARG A 16 3.42 -3.09 10.45
C ARG A 16 2.72 -3.35 9.12
N LYS A 17 1.38 -3.41 9.13
CA LYS A 17 0.58 -3.56 7.92
C LYS A 17 0.78 -2.40 6.95
N GLN A 18 0.89 -1.17 7.46
CA GLN A 18 1.17 0.03 6.66
C GLN A 18 2.47 -0.12 5.87
N ILE A 19 3.55 -0.55 6.53
CA ILE A 19 4.85 -0.80 5.89
C ILE A 19 4.75 -1.88 4.81
N ALA A 20 4.00 -2.96 5.10
CA ALA A 20 3.79 -4.04 4.14
C ALA A 20 3.07 -3.58 2.86
N ILE A 21 2.01 -2.78 2.99
CA ILE A 21 1.28 -2.21 1.84
C ILE A 21 2.19 -1.32 1.00
N VAL A 22 2.94 -0.40 1.64
CA VAL A 22 3.88 0.50 0.93
C VAL A 22 4.96 -0.30 0.20
N THR A 23 5.50 -1.35 0.82
CA THR A 23 6.51 -2.22 0.21
C THR A 23 5.95 -2.94 -1.02
N LYS A 24 4.71 -3.44 -0.93
CA LYS A 24 4.05 -4.10 -2.06
C LYS A 24 3.77 -3.11 -3.20
N ALA A 25 3.29 -1.91 -2.87
CA ALA A 25 3.04 -0.84 -3.84
C ALA A 25 4.32 -0.45 -4.58
N ASP A 26 5.47 -0.31 -3.90
CA ASP A 26 6.76 -0.02 -4.56
C ASP A 26 7.15 -1.12 -5.56
N GLY A 27 6.96 -2.39 -5.20
CA GLY A 27 7.19 -3.52 -6.09
C GLY A 27 6.35 -3.46 -7.37
N ILE A 28 5.06 -3.16 -7.22
CA ILE A 28 4.13 -3.01 -8.35
C ILE A 28 4.52 -1.84 -9.24
N ILE A 29 4.85 -0.68 -8.67
CA ILE A 29 5.28 0.51 -9.42
C ILE A 29 6.52 0.20 -10.25
N ARG A 30 7.50 -0.52 -9.69
CA ARG A 30 8.70 -0.96 -10.43
C ARG A 30 8.34 -1.90 -11.58
N ALA A 31 7.46 -2.86 -11.35
CA ALA A 31 7.00 -3.78 -12.39
C ALA A 31 6.29 -3.04 -13.53
N ILE A 32 5.39 -2.10 -13.22
CA ILE A 32 4.71 -1.26 -14.21
C ILE A 32 5.74 -0.50 -15.04
N LYS A 33 6.70 0.20 -14.40
CA LYS A 33 7.76 0.94 -15.09
C LYS A 33 8.53 0.08 -16.09
N ILE A 34 8.87 -1.16 -15.73
CA ILE A 34 9.55 -2.10 -16.64
C ILE A 34 8.70 -2.43 -17.87
N ILE A 35 7.37 -2.54 -17.70
CA ILE A 35 6.44 -2.87 -18.79
C ILE A 35 6.22 -1.66 -19.72
N ILE A 36 5.98 -0.47 -19.16
CA ILE A 36 5.60 0.72 -19.94
C ILE A 36 6.78 1.55 -20.45
N GLN A 37 7.92 1.48 -19.75
CA GLN A 37 9.17 2.17 -20.10
C GLN A 37 10.29 1.12 -20.26
N PRO A 38 10.21 0.25 -21.27
CA PRO A 38 11.25 -0.73 -21.51
C PRO A 38 12.57 0.00 -21.85
N GLY A 39 13.69 -0.48 -21.33
CA GLY A 39 15.02 0.10 -21.58
C GLY A 39 15.54 -0.02 -23.03
N ALA A 40 14.75 -0.62 -23.91
CA ALA A 40 15.00 -0.74 -25.34
C ALA A 40 13.67 -0.60 -26.10
N ILE A 41 13.73 -0.17 -27.36
CA ILE A 41 12.56 -0.10 -28.24
C ILE A 41 11.99 -1.52 -28.41
N ARG A 42 10.76 -1.73 -27.96
CA ARG A 42 10.01 -2.97 -28.17
C ARG A 42 8.98 -2.80 -29.28
N PRO A 43 8.77 -3.82 -30.14
CA PRO A 43 7.63 -3.85 -31.03
C PRO A 43 6.32 -3.69 -30.27
N PHE A 44 5.35 -2.97 -30.85
CA PHE A 44 4.04 -2.76 -30.23
C PHE A 44 3.32 -4.06 -29.86
N ALA A 45 3.49 -5.12 -30.66
CA ALA A 45 2.90 -6.44 -30.44
C ALA A 45 3.44 -7.14 -29.16
N GLU A 46 4.61 -6.73 -28.66
CA GLU A 46 5.24 -7.30 -27.46
C GLU A 46 4.94 -6.48 -26.19
N LEU A 47 4.20 -5.36 -26.32
CA LEU A 47 3.82 -4.55 -25.18
C LEU A 47 2.75 -5.27 -24.36
N LYS A 48 3.10 -5.58 -23.11
CA LYS A 48 2.21 -6.23 -22.14
C LYS A 48 1.26 -5.23 -21.48
N THR A 49 0.55 -4.43 -22.28
CA THR A 49 -0.33 -3.36 -21.79
C THR A 49 -1.47 -3.89 -20.91
N GLY A 50 -1.95 -5.11 -21.16
CA GLY A 50 -2.92 -5.79 -20.30
C GLY A 50 -2.37 -6.10 -18.89
N GLU A 51 -1.14 -6.59 -18.80
CA GLU A 51 -0.47 -6.84 -17.51
C GLU A 51 -0.24 -5.53 -16.76
N ALA A 52 0.21 -4.47 -17.45
CA ALA A 52 0.36 -3.14 -16.86
C ALA A 52 -0.98 -2.60 -16.32
N ARG A 53 -2.07 -2.76 -17.06
CA ARG A 53 -3.41 -2.36 -16.62
C ARG A 53 -3.84 -3.13 -15.36
N GLN A 54 -3.59 -4.44 -15.31
CA GLN A 54 -3.93 -5.24 -14.13
C GLN A 54 -3.13 -4.81 -12.89
N LEU A 55 -1.85 -4.51 -13.06
CA LEU A 55 -1.00 -3.99 -11.99
C LEU A 55 -1.44 -2.61 -11.50
N ILE A 56 -1.95 -1.74 -12.39
CA ILE A 56 -2.53 -0.45 -12.00
C ILE A 56 -3.78 -0.66 -11.14
N ILE A 57 -4.67 -1.58 -11.53
CA ILE A 57 -5.86 -1.90 -10.73
C ILE A 57 -5.45 -2.38 -9.33
N GLU A 58 -4.47 -3.29 -9.24
CA GLU A 58 -3.97 -3.76 -7.94
C GLU A 58 -3.34 -2.62 -7.11
N LEU A 59 -2.68 -1.67 -7.76
CA LEU A 59 -2.12 -0.49 -7.09
C LEU A 59 -3.22 0.43 -6.53
N ASP A 60 -4.32 0.61 -7.25
CA ASP A 60 -5.48 1.40 -6.80
C ASP A 60 -6.19 0.72 -5.61
N ASP A 61 -6.29 -0.62 -5.64
CA ASP A 61 -6.83 -1.40 -4.51
C ASP A 61 -5.95 -1.22 -3.27
N LEU A 62 -4.62 -1.31 -3.41
CA LEU A 62 -3.68 -1.08 -2.31
C LEU A 62 -3.73 0.35 -1.79
N HIS A 63 -3.90 1.33 -2.67
CA HIS A 63 -4.08 2.73 -2.26
C HIS A 63 -5.35 2.90 -1.42
N THR A 64 -6.46 2.30 -1.85
CA THR A 64 -7.71 2.31 -1.10
C THR A 64 -7.56 1.65 0.27
N GLU A 65 -6.93 0.48 0.33
CA GLU A 65 -6.62 -0.21 1.59
C GLU A 65 -5.73 0.65 2.51
N TYR A 66 -4.73 1.31 1.93
CA TYR A 66 -3.79 2.16 2.67
C TYR A 66 -4.50 3.36 3.32
N VAL A 67 -5.37 4.04 2.59
CA VAL A 67 -6.13 5.19 3.13
C VAL A 67 -7.03 4.74 4.28
N GLN A 68 -7.79 3.65 4.11
CA GLN A 68 -8.61 3.09 5.19
C GLN A 68 -7.78 2.70 6.43
N LEU A 69 -6.58 2.18 6.21
CA LEU A 69 -5.66 1.84 7.29
C LEU A 69 -5.16 3.10 8.04
N LEU A 70 -4.92 4.20 7.33
CA LEU A 70 -4.55 5.47 7.96
C LEU A 70 -5.65 6.01 8.85
N ASP A 71 -6.92 5.93 8.41
CA ASP A 71 -8.07 6.35 9.22
C ASP A 71 -8.16 5.52 10.51
N GLN A 72 -8.01 4.19 10.41
CA GLN A 72 -7.98 3.29 11.58
C GLN A 72 -6.84 3.64 12.55
N ILE A 73 -5.65 3.96 12.03
CA ILE A 73 -4.50 4.38 12.85
C ILE A 73 -4.81 5.71 13.55
N ALA A 74 -5.42 6.66 12.85
CA ALA A 74 -5.79 7.95 13.41
C ALA A 74 -6.82 7.81 14.54
N ASP A 75 -7.80 6.95 14.38
CA ASP A 75 -8.81 6.66 15.42
C ASP A 75 -8.18 6.05 16.67
N ILE A 76 -7.31 5.04 16.52
CA ILE A 76 -6.60 4.43 17.65
C ILE A 76 -5.71 5.46 18.38
N LYS A 77 -5.03 6.34 17.63
CA LYS A 77 -4.21 7.41 18.24
C LYS A 77 -5.07 8.38 19.05
N ARG A 78 -6.26 8.74 18.53
CA ARG A 78 -7.22 9.62 19.22
C ARG A 78 -7.68 8.98 20.53
N GLU A 79 -8.02 7.68 20.52
CA GLU A 79 -8.40 6.93 21.72
C GLU A 79 -7.26 6.82 22.75
N LEU A 80 -6.01 6.73 22.30
CA LEU A 80 -4.83 6.70 23.16
C LEU A 80 -4.46 8.07 23.77
N GLY A 81 -5.10 9.16 23.31
CA GLY A 81 -4.75 10.54 23.65
C GLY A 81 -3.44 11.01 22.98
N GLU A 82 -2.97 10.28 21.97
CA GLU A 82 -1.84 10.68 21.13
C GLU A 82 -2.35 11.67 20.08
N ASN A 83 -2.64 12.90 20.50
CA ASN A 83 -2.96 13.97 19.56
C ASN A 83 -1.75 14.20 18.65
N ALA A 84 -1.94 13.90 17.36
CA ALA A 84 -1.04 14.28 16.28
C ALA A 84 -1.19 15.77 15.96
#